data_AF-A0A6P0IJ11-F1
#
_entry.id   AF-A0A6P0IJ11-F1
#
_cell.length_a   1.000
_cell.length_b   1.000
_cell.length_c   1.000
_cell.angle_alpha   90.00
_cell.angle_beta   90.00
_cell.angle_gamma   90.00
#
_symmetry.space_group_name_H-M   'P 1'
#
loop_
_entity.id
_entity.type
_entity.pdbx_description
1 polymer ?
#
loop_
_entity_poly.entity_id
_entity_poly.type
_entity_poly.pdbx_seq_one_letter_code
_entity_poly.pdbx_strand_id
1 'polypeptide(L)' 'AGATVWGHEFHRSHLTVMPSNPLFELRGYHQRKVGVEGWQVYQLHASYVHLHWGSCLEVPLRFLERCQQFTFEGVTS' A
#
# COMPACT_ATOMS: atom_id res chain seq x y z
N ALA A 1 -12.42 0.22 1.90
CA ALA A 1 -11.43 1.30 1.70
C ALA A 1 -11.65 2.35 2.78
N GLY A 2 -10.62 3.13 3.15
CA GLY A 2 -10.73 4.14 4.22
C GLY A 2 -10.18 3.72 5.60
N ALA A 3 -9.31 2.71 5.67
CA ALA A 3 -8.65 2.35 6.91
C ALA A 3 -7.47 3.30 7.21
N THR A 4 -7.25 3.62 8.49
CA THR A 4 -6.03 4.28 8.94
C THR A 4 -5.05 3.22 9.43
N VAL A 5 -3.85 3.24 8.87
CA VAL A 5 -2.76 2.32 9.22
C VAL A 5 -1.51 3.12 9.57
N TRP A 6 -0.64 2.51 10.37
CA TRP A 6 0.63 3.09 10.77
C TRP A 6 1.77 2.47 9.98
N GLY A 7 2.79 3.28 9.72
CA GLY A 7 3.99 2.86 9.03
C GLY A 7 5.08 3.91 9.19
N HIS A 8 6.18 3.70 8.48
CA HIS A 8 7.29 4.64 8.45
C HIS A 8 7.91 4.68 7.05
N GLU A 9 8.44 5.83 6.70
CA GLU A 9 9.25 6.02 5.50
C GLU A 9 10.71 6.19 5.93
N PHE A 10 11.59 5.43 5.31
CA PHE A 10 13.02 5.61 5.46
C PHE A 10 13.72 5.30 4.14
N HIS A 11 13.86 6.30 3.29
CA HIS A 11 14.48 6.17 1.97
C HIS A 11 15.28 7.42 1.60
N ARG A 12 16.33 7.25 0.80
CA ARG A 12 17.14 8.36 0.25
C ARG A 12 16.65 8.84 -1.11
N SER A 13 16.09 7.93 -1.91
CA SER A 13 15.46 8.26 -3.19
C SER A 13 14.14 9.00 -2.94
N HIS A 14 13.65 9.73 -3.94
CA HIS A 14 12.34 10.35 -3.89
C HIS A 14 11.57 10.02 -5.17
N LEU A 15 10.26 10.20 -5.09
CA LEU A 15 9.38 10.09 -6.25
C LEU A 15 9.67 11.22 -7.23
N THR A 16 9.82 10.89 -8.50
CA THR A 16 9.91 11.86 -9.61
C THR A 16 8.62 11.95 -10.41
N VAL A 17 7.78 10.92 -10.29
CA VAL A 17 6.44 10.84 -10.85
C VAL A 17 5.48 10.65 -9.68
N MET A 18 4.38 11.40 -9.66
CA MET A 18 3.34 11.25 -8.64
C MET A 18 2.25 10.28 -9.12
N PRO A 19 1.65 9.49 -8.22
CA PRO A 19 0.53 8.63 -8.58
C PRO A 19 -0.69 9.46 -8.95
N SER A 20 -1.35 9.12 -10.07
CA SER A 20 -2.63 9.74 -10.46
C SER A 20 -3.78 9.31 -9.56
N ASN A 21 -3.71 8.09 -9.00
CA ASN A 21 -4.64 7.56 -8.02
C ASN A 21 -3.84 6.96 -6.85
N PRO A 22 -3.45 7.78 -5.85
CA PRO A 22 -2.61 7.34 -4.74
C PRO A 22 -3.30 6.29 -3.87
N LEU A 23 -2.55 5.30 -3.40
CA LEU A 23 -3.02 4.34 -2.40
C LEU A 23 -3.23 4.98 -1.03
N PHE A 24 -2.37 5.94 -0.66
CA PHE A 24 -2.32 6.52 0.67
C PHE A 24 -2.38 8.05 0.65
N GLU A 25 -3.15 8.60 1.59
CA GLU A 25 -2.92 9.94 2.10
C GLU A 25 -2.05 9.82 3.36
N LEU A 26 -0.91 10.50 3.35
CA LEU A 26 0.03 10.46 4.47
C LEU A 26 -0.28 11.58 5.46
N ARG A 27 -0.28 11.22 6.73
CA ARG A 27 -0.41 12.17 7.84
C ARG A 27 0.74 11.96 8.81
N GLY A 28 1.44 13.05 9.12
CA GLY A 28 2.50 13.05 10.12
C GLY A 28 1.93 12.85 11.53
N TYR A 29 2.81 12.80 12.53
CA TYR A 29 2.45 12.56 13.94
C TYR A 29 1.33 13.49 14.45
N HIS A 30 1.32 14.76 14.04
CA HIS A 30 0.27 15.74 14.40
C HIS A 30 -0.98 15.68 13.51
N GLN A 31 -1.22 14.57 12.81
CA GLN A 31 -2.34 14.35 11.87
C GLN A 31 -2.44 15.33 10.70
N ARG A 32 -1.46 16.22 10.54
CA ARG A 32 -1.33 17.10 9.39
C ARG A 32 -0.98 16.27 8.16
N LYS A 33 -1.70 16.50 7.06
CA LYS A 33 -1.39 15.90 5.76
C LYS A 33 0.02 16.31 5.34
N VAL A 34 0.86 15.32 5.05
CA VAL A 34 2.24 15.53 4.58
C VAL A 34 2.43 15.16 3.12
N GLY A 35 1.54 14.35 2.54
CA GLY A 35 1.61 13.97 1.14
C GLY A 35 0.56 12.95 0.73
N VAL A 36 0.69 12.46 -0.49
CA VAL A 36 -0.02 11.29 -1.01
C VAL A 36 1.00 10.41 -1.74
N GLU A 37 0.88 9.09 -1.63
CA GLU A 37 1.81 8.18 -2.29
C GLU A 37 1.17 6.81 -2.58
N GLY A 38 1.95 5.97 -3.25
CA GLY A 38 1.61 4.59 -3.55
C GLY A 38 0.85 4.42 -4.87
N TRP A 39 1.17 3.35 -5.59
CA TRP A 39 0.58 2.97 -6.87
C TRP A 39 -0.16 1.66 -6.74
N GLN A 40 -1.28 1.59 -7.45
CA GLN A 40 -2.00 0.36 -7.70
C GLN A 40 -1.94 0.03 -9.19
N VAL A 41 -1.50 -1.18 -9.51
CA VAL A 41 -1.62 -1.76 -10.85
C VAL A 41 -2.20 -3.15 -10.70
N TYR A 42 -3.46 -3.35 -11.13
CA TYR A 42 -4.22 -4.57 -10.86
C TYR A 42 -4.23 -4.92 -9.36
N GLN A 43 -3.63 -6.05 -8.96
CA GLN A 43 -3.52 -6.53 -7.58
C GLN A 43 -2.20 -6.15 -6.92
N LEU A 44 -1.30 -5.47 -7.63
CA LEU A 44 -0.03 -5.00 -7.11
C LEU A 44 -0.21 -3.64 -6.45
N HIS A 45 0.14 -3.58 -5.17
CA HIS A 45 0.30 -2.33 -4.43
C HIS A 45 1.79 -2.08 -4.23
N ALA A 46 2.26 -0.90 -4.65
CA ALA A 46 3.65 -0.48 -4.48
C ALA A 46 3.68 0.86 -3.74
N SER A 47 4.48 0.96 -2.68
CA SER A 47 4.54 2.13 -1.82
C SER A 47 5.90 2.20 -1.11
N TYR A 48 6.35 3.42 -0.79
CA TYR A 48 7.54 3.64 0.05
C TYR A 48 7.24 3.48 1.54
N VAL A 49 5.98 3.60 1.96
CA VAL A 49 5.59 3.36 3.36
C VAL A 49 5.78 1.90 3.73
N HIS A 50 6.67 1.68 4.70
CA HIS A 50 6.80 0.41 5.40
C HIS A 50 5.70 0.31 6.46
N LEU A 51 4.61 -0.41 6.13
CA LEU A 51 3.46 -0.60 7.01
C LEU A 51 3.81 -1.48 8.23
N HIS A 52 3.33 -1.08 9.41
CA HIS A 52 3.47 -1.85 10.65
C HIS A 52 2.38 -2.93 10.73
N TRP A 53 2.56 -4.04 10.03
CA TRP A 53 1.55 -5.11 10.00
C TRP A 53 1.26 -5.74 11.37
N GLY A 54 2.26 -5.83 12.25
CA GLY A 54 2.11 -6.42 13.58
C GLY A 54 1.09 -5.70 14.48
N SER A 55 0.82 -4.42 14.23
CA SER A 55 -0.19 -3.64 14.96
C SER A 55 -1.54 -3.55 14.23
N CYS A 56 -1.64 -4.07 13.00
CA CYS A 56 -2.85 -4.07 12.19
C CYS A 56 -2.93 -5.35 11.36
N LEU A 57 -3.42 -6.43 11.99
CA LEU A 57 -3.52 -7.75 11.36
C LEU A 57 -4.53 -7.81 10.22
N GLU A 58 -5.46 -6.86 10.12
CA GLU A 58 -6.45 -6.83 9.03
C GLU A 58 -5.78 -6.76 7.65
N VAL A 59 -4.68 -6.00 7.52
CA VAL A 59 -3.95 -5.85 6.24
C VAL A 59 -3.34 -7.17 5.76
N PRO A 60 -2.48 -7.87 6.53
CA PRO A 60 -1.95 -9.16 6.11
C PRO A 60 -3.02 -10.22 5.92
N LEU A 61 -4.06 -10.25 6.76
CA LEU A 61 -5.14 -11.24 6.63
C LEU A 61 -5.89 -11.08 5.30
N ARG A 62 -6.26 -9.85 4.94
CA ARG A 62 -6.91 -9.58 3.65
C ARG A 62 -6.01 -9.90 2.45
N PHE A 63 -4.70 -9.68 2.58
CA PHE A 63 -3.76 -10.10 1.55
C PHE A 63 -3.76 -11.62 1.39
N LEU A 64 -3.65 -12.37 2.49
CA LEU A 64 -3.67 -13.83 2.47
C LEU A 64 -4.99 -14.40 1.93
N GLU A 65 -6.12 -13.83 2.32
CA GLU A 65 -7.44 -14.19 1.77
C GLU A 65 -7.48 -14.02 0.25
N ARG A 66 -6.90 -12.95 -0.28
CA ARG A 66 -6.80 -12.73 -1.74
C ARG A 66 -5.86 -13.72 -2.40
N CYS A 67 -4.73 -14.04 -1.77
CA CYS A 67 -3.84 -15.07 -2.28
C CYS A 67 -4.51 -16.45 -2.32
N GLN A 68 -5.30 -16.81 -1.31
CA GLN A 68 -6.02 -18.09 -1.27
C GLN A 68 -7.12 -18.20 -2.34
N GLN A 69 -7.73 -17.07 -2.70
CA GLN A 69 -8.75 -17.00 -3.77
C GLN A 69 -8.12 -16.91 -5.17
N PHE A 70 -6.83 -16.62 -5.26
CA PHE A 70 -6.16 -16.47 -6.55
C PHE A 70 -5.99 -17.83 -7.23
N THR A 71 -6.53 -17.94 -8.44
CA THR A 71 -6.28 -19.07 -9.34
C THR A 71 -5.55 -18.54 -10.56
N PHE A 72 -4.42 -19.17 -10.92
CA PHE A 72 -3.70 -18.85 -12.14
C PHE A 72 -4.29 -19.68 -13.29
N GLU A 73 -4.99 -19.04 -14.21
CA GLU A 73 -5.58 -19.73 -15.37
C GLU A 73 -4.59 -19.94 -16.54
N GLY A 74 -3.30 -19.67 -16.32
CA GLY A 74 -2.29 -19.81 -17.38
C GLY A 74 -2.37 -18.70 -18.44
N VAL A 75 -1.31 -18.59 -19.24
CA VAL A 75 -1.37 -17.93 -20.53
C VAL A 75 -1.72 -19.04 -21.52
N THR A 76 -2.98 -19.14 -21.96
CA THR A 76 -3.30 -19.97 -23.12
C THR A 76 -2.51 -19.43 -24.31
N SER A 77 -1.52 -20.22 -24.76
CA SER A 77 -0.81 -19.98 -26.02
C SER A 77 -1.71 -20.25 -27.22
#